data_AF-A0A5E4J5X8-F1
#
_entry.id   AF-A0A5E4J5X8-F1
#
_cell.length_a   1.000
_cell.length_b   1.000
_cell.length_c   1.000
_cell.angle_alpha   90.00
_cell.angle_beta   90.00
_cell.angle_gamma   90.00
#
_symmetry.space_group_name_H-M   'P 1'
#
loop_
_entity.id
_entity.type
_entity.pdbx_description
1 polymer ?
#
loop_
_entity_poly.entity_id
_entity_poly.type
_entity_poly.pdbx_seq_one_letter_code
_entity_poly.pdbx_strand_id
1 'polypeptide(L)' 'MKPDGLDEGIGEAGIARELGRVVQFERFGFVRINSVDEKIVANFAHR' A
#
# COMPACT_ATOMS: atom_id res chain seq x y z
N MET A 1 12.74 2.21 -2.78
CA MET A 1 12.24 2.09 -4.16
C MET A 1 13.28 1.36 -4.98
N LYS A 2 12.97 0.11 -5.33
CA LYS A 2 13.82 -0.71 -6.19
C LYS A 2 13.87 -0.13 -7.61
N PRO A 3 14.85 -0.51 -8.46
CA PRO A 3 14.99 0.01 -9.82
C PRO A 3 13.77 -0.27 -10.72
N ASP A 4 12.99 -1.31 -10.40
CA ASP A 4 11.76 -1.70 -11.08
C ASP A 4 10.52 -0.92 -10.59
N GLY A 5 10.65 -0.12 -9.53
CA GLY A 5 9.54 0.64 -8.95
C GLY A 5 8.52 -0.19 -8.16
N LEU A 6 8.81 -1.47 -7.86
CA LEU A 6 7.90 -2.36 -7.14
C LEU A 6 8.48 -2.79 -5.79
N ASP A 7 7.77 -2.44 -4.72
CA ASP A 7 8.03 -2.96 -3.37
C ASP A 7 6.95 -4.01 -3.03
N GLU A 8 7.36 -5.22 -2.63
CA GLU A 8 6.48 -6.33 -2.25
C GLU A 8 6.68 -6.69 -0.78
N GLY A 9 5.59 -7.12 -0.11
CA GLY A 9 5.63 -7.51 1.30
C GLY A 9 4.30 -8.06 1.80
N ILE A 10 4.21 -8.20 3.12
CA ILE A 10 2.98 -8.60 3.83
C ILE A 10 2.45 -7.43 4.63
N GLY A 11 1.13 -7.34 4.75
CA GLY A 11 0.44 -6.32 5.53
C GLY A 11 -0.68 -6.92 6.36
N GLU A 12 -1.22 -6.12 7.27
CA GLU A 12 -2.31 -6.55 8.14
C GLU A 12 -3.62 -6.72 7.36
N ALA A 13 -4.48 -7.65 7.80
CA ALA A 13 -5.78 -7.89 7.20
C ALA A 13 -6.71 -6.65 7.21
N GLY A 14 -6.48 -5.71 8.13
CA GLY A 14 -7.24 -4.46 8.24
C GLY A 14 -7.15 -3.56 6.99
N ILE A 15 -6.06 -3.64 6.23
CA ILE A 15 -5.83 -2.81 5.04
C ILE A 15 -6.92 -3.03 3.98
N ALA A 16 -7.52 -4.22 3.91
CA ALA A 16 -8.60 -4.54 2.98
C ALA A 16 -9.84 -3.64 3.14
N ARG A 17 -10.02 -3.00 4.31
CA ARG A 17 -11.14 -2.07 4.58
C ARG A 17 -10.88 -0.64 4.10
N GLU A 18 -9.67 -0.34 3.65
CA GLU A 18 -9.22 1.01 3.33
C GLU A 18 -9.19 1.29 1.82
N LEU A 19 -9.91 0.49 1.01
CA LEU A 19 -9.98 0.66 -0.45
C LEU A 19 -10.33 2.12 -0.83
N GLY A 20 -9.48 2.70 -1.68
CA GLY A 20 -9.62 4.07 -2.17
C GLY A 20 -9.05 5.15 -1.26
N ARG A 21 -8.71 4.83 0.00
CA ARG A 21 -8.15 5.79 0.97
C ARG A 21 -6.63 5.88 0.90
N VAL A 22 -6.11 6.99 1.41
CA VAL A 22 -4.69 7.17 1.69
C VAL A 22 -4.44 6.80 3.15
N VAL A 23 -3.52 5.86 3.40
CA VAL A 23 -3.18 5.35 4.73
C VAL A 23 -1.68 5.42 4.96
N GLN A 24 -1.27 5.47 6.22
CA GLN A 24 0.14 5.43 6.59
C GLN A 24 0.61 3.99 6.75
N PHE A 25 1.59 3.57 5.94
CA PHE A 25 2.39 2.38 6.23
C PHE A 25 3.57 2.81 7.08
N GLU A 26 3.55 2.45 8.37
CA GLU A 26 4.53 2.94 9.34
C GLU A 26 5.97 2.70 8.89
N ARG A 27 6.80 3.76 8.99
CA ARG A 27 8.20 3.79 8.54
C ARG A 27 8.44 3.62 7.03
N PHE A 28 7.38 3.39 6.24
CA PHE A 28 7.44 3.33 4.79
C PHE A 28 7.00 4.66 4.15
N GLY A 29 5.79 5.12 4.47
CA GLY A 29 5.20 6.35 3.94
C GLY A 29 3.69 6.24 3.78
N PHE A 30 3.07 7.27 3.20
CA PHE A 30 1.64 7.27 2.88
C PHE A 30 1.40 6.64 1.51
N VAL A 31 0.41 5.76 1.44
CA VAL A 31 0.04 5.03 0.22
C VAL A 31 -1.46 5.10 -0.02
N ARG A 32 -1.89 5.13 -1.28
CA ARG A 32 -3.31 4.98 -1.65
C ARG A 32 -3.63 3.51 -1.93
N ILE A 33 -4.65 2.95 -1.30
CA ILE A 33 -5.09 1.58 -1.58
C ILE A 33 -5.91 1.56 -2.87
N ASN A 34 -5.44 0.84 -3.89
CA ASN A 34 -6.02 0.81 -5.22
C ASN A 34 -6.81 -0.47 -5.53
N SER A 35 -6.41 -1.61 -4.96
CA SER A 35 -7.14 -2.89 -5.06
C SER A 35 -6.93 -3.70 -3.77
N VAL A 36 -7.93 -4.53 -3.43
CA VAL A 36 -7.97 -5.41 -2.24
C VAL A 36 -8.44 -6.83 -2.61
N ASP A 37 -8.17 -7.27 -3.84
CA ASP A 37 -8.60 -8.57 -4.36
C ASP A 37 -7.70 -9.71 -3.83
N GLU A 38 -7.07 -10.51 -4.70
CA GLU A 38 -6.11 -11.54 -4.28
C GLU A 38 -4.87 -10.96 -3.59
N LYS A 39 -4.50 -9.72 -3.95
CA LYS A 39 -3.40 -8.96 -3.34
C LYS A 39 -3.85 -7.52 -3.13
N ILE A 40 -3.29 -6.89 -2.10
CA ILE A 40 -3.41 -5.45 -1.92
C ILE A 40 -2.42 -4.76 -2.85
N VAL A 41 -2.93 -3.86 -3.69
CA VAL A 41 -2.12 -2.97 -4.52
C VAL A 41 -2.25 -1.56 -3.98
N ALA A 42 -1.12 -0.90 -3.71
CA ALA A 42 -1.11 0.46 -3.21
C ALA A 42 -0.04 1.31 -3.92
N ASN A 43 -0.41 2.54 -4.29
CA ASN A 43 0.52 3.49 -4.89
C ASN A 43 1.11 4.40 -3.82
N PHE A 44 2.43 4.57 -3.84
CA PHE A 44 3.13 5.50 -2.97
C PHE A 44 2.68 6.94 -3.26
N ALA A 45 2.33 7.68 -2.21
CA ALA A 45 1.90 9.07 -2.31
C ALA A 45 3.01 10.05 -1.90
N HIS A 46 3.43 10.00 -0.63
CA HIS A 46 4.46 10.87 -0.06
C HIS A 46 4.96 10.30 1.27
N ARG A 47 6.03 10.90 1.82
CA ARG A 47 6.61 10.54 3.12
C ARG A 47 6.55 11.69 4.10
#